data_AF-A0A7D5SYJ9-F1
#
_entry.id   AF-A0A7D5SYJ9-F1
#
_cell.length_a   1.000
_cell.length_b   1.000
_cell.length_c   1.000
_cell.angle_alpha   90.00
_cell.angle_beta   90.00
_cell.angle_gamma   90.00
#
_symmetry.space_group_name_H-M   'P 1'
#
loop_
_entity.id
_entity.type
_entity.pdbx_description
1 polymer ?
#
loop_
_entity_poly.entity_id
_entity_poly.type
_entity_poly.pdbx_seq_one_letter_code
_entity_poly.pdbx_strand_id
1 'polypeptide(L)'
;MGRGKVVQADDDAPAGHLGTYRARDGSSGAPLHVDLDGPHATLIVGKRGYGKSYTLGVLAEALARADGVAPVIADPMGVFPTLGEPAEGEPVPAEVIDDPQITATTLDPRSWCALLDLSPESGAGGLVWQAAQDESTLSDMRAAIEGSDAPGVDRRAAVNHLDLADSWGIFDPEGMDARELGSGAVTVVDVSGLDSAPMNAVVRGIGEALYRARVNEAIPRLPWLMIDEAHTFFQGVGEAALETILTRGRAPGVSLVLATQRPSAVSEVAVSQSDIVVSHRLTSEADLDALEAAQPTYMQTSLAERLPTSPGEVIVIDDATETVHSANVRRRETPHGGDSPNASDVEIDEDRPADADRPDDD
;
A
#
# COMPACT_ATOMS: atom_id res chain seq x y z
N MET A 1 -2.28 16.43 13.96
CA MET A 1 -0.93 15.83 14.07
C MET A 1 -0.10 16.30 12.89
N GLY A 2 1.22 16.45 13.05
CA GLY A 2 2.16 16.76 11.95
C GLY A 2 2.86 18.13 12.03
N ARG A 3 2.49 19.07 12.92
CA ARG A 3 3.06 20.44 12.91
C ARG A 3 4.19 20.65 13.92
N GLY A 4 5.41 20.33 13.51
CA GLY A 4 6.64 20.50 14.31
C GLY A 4 7.26 21.91 14.36
N LYS A 5 6.53 22.96 13.99
CA LYS A 5 6.94 24.35 14.23
C LYS A 5 5.73 25.20 14.58
N VAL A 6 5.92 26.13 15.51
CA VAL A 6 5.01 27.26 15.77
C VAL A 6 5.03 28.20 14.56
N VAL A 7 4.56 27.72 13.42
CA VAL A 7 4.01 28.54 12.35
C VAL A 7 2.53 28.65 12.71
N GLN A 8 1.98 29.87 12.71
CA GLN A 8 0.54 30.07 12.85
C GLN A 8 -0.16 29.02 12.00
N ALA A 9 -0.99 28.19 12.64
CA ALA A 9 -1.84 27.29 11.90
C ALA A 9 -2.63 28.15 10.92
N ASP A 10 -2.28 28.10 9.64
CA ASP A 10 -3.13 28.69 8.62
C ASP A 10 -4.41 27.85 8.69
N ASP A 11 -5.51 28.48 9.11
CA ASP A 11 -6.80 27.80 9.29
C ASP A 11 -7.34 27.24 7.95
N ASP A 12 -6.72 27.63 6.82
CA ASP A 12 -7.04 27.21 5.46
C ASP A 12 -6.16 26.08 4.91
N ALA A 13 -5.14 25.61 5.64
CA ALA A 13 -4.27 24.53 5.16
C ALA A 13 -4.99 23.16 5.19
N PRO A 14 -4.84 22.29 4.16
CA PRO A 14 -5.53 21.02 4.08
C PRO A 14 -5.35 20.14 5.32
N ALA A 15 -6.47 19.70 5.91
CA ALA A 15 -6.48 18.83 7.08
C ALA A 15 -7.62 17.79 6.97
N GLY A 16 -7.32 16.55 7.36
CA GLY A 16 -8.24 15.43 7.27
C GLY A 16 -8.79 15.02 8.63
N HIS A 17 -10.11 14.98 8.79
CA HIS A 17 -10.74 14.54 10.05
C HIS A 17 -10.64 13.02 10.22
N LEU A 18 -9.85 12.57 11.19
CA LEU A 18 -9.59 11.15 11.47
C LEU A 18 -10.49 10.60 12.57
N GLY A 19 -10.96 11.44 13.49
CA GLY A 19 -11.60 10.96 14.71
C GLY A 19 -11.73 12.00 15.80
N THR A 20 -11.73 11.54 17.05
CA THR A 20 -11.72 12.44 18.22
C THR A 20 -10.64 12.00 19.20
N TYR A 21 -9.95 12.95 19.81
CA TYR A 21 -9.12 12.68 20.98
C TYR A 21 -9.94 11.99 22.07
N ARG A 22 -9.28 11.22 22.93
CA ARG A 22 -9.89 10.52 24.04
C ARG A 22 -9.23 10.96 25.34
N ALA A 23 -10.04 11.35 26.31
CA ALA A 23 -9.58 11.68 27.64
C ALA A 23 -9.25 10.42 28.47
N ARG A 24 -8.49 10.59 29.56
CA ARG A 24 -8.09 9.47 30.45
C ARG A 24 -9.27 8.76 31.11
N ASP A 25 -10.40 9.43 31.26
CA ASP A 25 -11.64 8.87 31.79
C ASP A 25 -12.47 8.12 30.73
N GLY A 26 -11.96 8.06 29.49
CA GLY A 26 -12.59 7.39 28.36
C GLY A 26 -13.56 8.27 27.56
N SER A 27 -13.82 9.51 27.97
CA SER A 27 -14.73 10.42 27.27
C SER A 27 -14.13 10.97 25.97
N SER A 28 -15.01 11.35 25.03
CA SER A 28 -14.62 11.99 23.77
C SER A 28 -14.13 13.42 24.02
N GLY A 29 -12.95 13.72 23.47
CA GLY A 29 -12.34 15.04 23.46
C GLY A 29 -12.60 15.79 22.15
N ALA A 30 -11.70 16.71 21.82
CA ALA A 30 -11.77 17.52 20.60
C ALA A 30 -11.63 16.66 19.33
N PRO A 31 -12.14 17.14 18.18
CA PRO A 31 -11.88 16.53 16.87
C PRO A 31 -10.37 16.38 16.61
N LEU A 32 -10.01 15.23 16.08
CA LEU A 32 -8.66 14.88 15.70
C LEU A 32 -8.49 14.98 14.19
N HIS A 33 -7.50 15.77 13.77
CA HIS A 33 -7.16 15.96 12.37
C HIS A 33 -5.71 15.54 12.06
N VAL A 34 -5.52 15.03 10.85
CA VAL A 34 -4.22 14.75 10.23
C VAL A 34 -3.90 15.91 9.30
N ASP A 35 -2.65 16.37 9.32
CA ASP A 35 -2.14 17.35 8.37
C ASP A 35 -2.04 16.71 6.98
N LEU A 36 -2.65 17.33 5.97
CA LEU A 36 -2.62 16.83 4.59
C LEU A 36 -1.80 17.75 3.67
N ASP A 37 -1.30 18.87 4.20
CA ASP A 37 -0.53 19.88 3.47
C ASP A 37 0.92 19.44 3.23
N GLY A 38 1.45 18.63 4.15
CA GLY A 38 2.81 18.10 4.09
C GLY A 38 2.89 16.64 3.64
N PRO A 39 4.05 16.20 3.13
CA PRO A 39 4.33 14.78 2.94
C PRO A 39 4.55 14.05 4.27
N HIS A 40 3.96 12.87 4.40
CA HIS A 40 3.98 12.06 5.61
C HIS A 40 4.35 10.59 5.34
N ALA A 41 4.96 9.94 6.31
CA ALA A 41 5.18 8.51 6.38
C ALA A 41 4.36 7.96 7.57
N THR A 42 3.21 7.38 7.29
CA THR A 42 2.29 6.90 8.32
C THR A 42 2.34 5.38 8.43
N LEU A 43 2.46 4.87 9.65
CA LEU A 43 2.38 3.43 9.95
C LEU A 43 1.13 3.14 10.78
N ILE A 44 0.20 2.38 10.22
CA ILE A 44 -1.04 1.91 10.88
C ILE A 44 -0.85 0.45 11.28
N VAL A 45 -0.90 0.15 12.58
CA VAL A 45 -0.65 -1.19 13.09
C VAL A 45 -1.76 -1.70 13.99
N GLY A 46 -1.91 -3.02 14.06
CA GLY A 46 -2.92 -3.66 14.88
C GLY A 46 -3.24 -5.09 14.46
N LYS A 47 -3.73 -5.90 15.38
CA LYS A 47 -4.15 -7.27 15.05
C LYS A 47 -5.38 -7.30 14.12
N ARG A 48 -5.65 -8.47 13.54
CA ARG A 48 -6.81 -8.69 12.67
C ARG A 48 -8.13 -8.31 13.36
N GLY A 49 -9.02 -7.65 12.62
CA GLY A 49 -10.35 -7.26 13.09
C GLY A 49 -10.40 -6.05 14.04
N TYR A 50 -9.30 -5.28 14.19
CA TYR A 50 -9.28 -4.11 15.10
C TYR A 50 -9.48 -2.77 14.40
N GLY A 51 -9.52 -2.75 13.06
CA GLY A 51 -9.86 -1.56 12.29
C GLY A 51 -8.71 -0.89 11.54
N LYS A 52 -7.61 -1.60 11.20
CA LYS A 52 -6.52 -1.04 10.36
C LYS A 52 -7.01 -0.55 9.01
N SER A 53 -7.59 -1.45 8.20
CA SER A 53 -8.16 -1.16 6.88
C SER A 53 -9.31 -0.15 6.99
N TYR A 54 -10.06 -0.20 8.09
CA TYR A 54 -11.08 0.81 8.41
C TYR A 54 -10.47 2.21 8.60
N THR A 55 -9.39 2.35 9.35
CA THR A 55 -8.64 3.61 9.51
C THR A 55 -8.04 4.08 8.19
N LEU A 56 -7.49 3.16 7.39
CA LEU A 56 -6.99 3.48 6.06
C LEU A 56 -8.11 4.05 5.17
N GLY A 57 -9.31 3.46 5.24
CA GLY A 57 -10.50 3.96 4.56
C GLY A 57 -10.93 5.35 5.04
N VAL A 58 -10.95 5.60 6.36
CA VAL A 58 -11.24 6.93 6.92
C VAL A 58 -10.24 7.99 6.42
N LEU A 59 -8.96 7.62 6.31
CA LEU A 59 -7.92 8.50 5.77
C LEU A 59 -8.13 8.74 4.27
N ALA A 60 -8.45 7.70 3.49
CA ALA A 60 -8.77 7.82 2.07
C ALA A 60 -9.97 8.75 1.82
N GLU A 61 -11.05 8.63 2.61
CA GLU A 61 -12.21 9.54 2.56
C GLU A 61 -11.82 11.00 2.86
N ALA A 62 -10.84 11.22 3.75
CA ALA A 62 -10.37 12.57 4.06
C ALA A 62 -9.47 13.13 2.94
N LEU A 63 -8.59 12.31 2.38
CA LEU A 63 -7.72 12.67 1.26
C LEU A 63 -8.50 12.99 0.00
N ALA A 64 -9.56 12.23 -0.31
CA ALA A 64 -10.42 12.46 -1.48
C ALA A 64 -11.12 13.82 -1.48
N ARG A 65 -11.21 14.46 -0.30
CA ARG A 65 -11.85 15.77 -0.10
C ARG A 65 -10.85 16.90 0.02
N ALA A 66 -9.55 16.60 0.04
CA ALA A 66 -8.51 17.60 0.12
C ALA A 66 -8.05 17.99 -1.28
N ASP A 67 -7.99 19.29 -1.54
CA ASP A 67 -7.39 19.80 -2.76
C ASP A 67 -5.87 19.60 -2.73
N GLY A 68 -5.29 19.28 -3.89
CA GLY A 68 -3.84 19.20 -4.06
C GLY A 68 -3.19 17.86 -3.71
N VAL A 69 -3.94 16.86 -3.24
CA VAL A 69 -3.44 15.49 -2.99
C VAL A 69 -4.00 14.48 -3.98
N ALA A 70 -3.25 13.41 -4.23
CA ALA A 70 -3.65 12.29 -5.08
C ALA A 70 -3.63 10.97 -4.28
N PRO A 71 -4.77 10.54 -3.72
CA PRO A 71 -4.83 9.29 -2.94
C PRO A 71 -4.82 8.06 -3.85
N VAL A 72 -3.90 7.13 -3.59
CA VAL A 72 -3.79 5.85 -4.29
C VAL A 72 -3.77 4.72 -3.26
N ILE A 73 -4.63 3.71 -3.39
CA ILE A 73 -4.65 2.53 -2.52
C ILE A 73 -4.23 1.30 -3.32
N ALA A 74 -3.22 0.58 -2.87
CA ALA A 74 -2.99 -0.79 -3.32
C ALA A 74 -3.80 -1.75 -2.43
N ASP A 75 -4.76 -2.45 -3.02
CA ASP A 75 -5.74 -3.27 -2.29
C ASP A 75 -5.55 -4.77 -2.54
N PRO A 76 -4.77 -5.48 -1.70
CA PRO A 76 -4.60 -6.94 -1.83
C PRO A 76 -5.81 -7.73 -1.33
N MET A 77 -6.79 -7.08 -0.67
CA MET A 77 -7.92 -7.76 -0.03
C MET A 77 -9.26 -7.50 -0.74
N GLY A 78 -9.30 -6.58 -1.70
CA GLY A 78 -10.51 -6.22 -2.46
C GLY A 78 -11.60 -5.55 -1.61
N VAL A 79 -11.22 -4.79 -0.57
CA VAL A 79 -12.16 -4.18 0.38
C VAL A 79 -12.44 -2.69 0.10
N PHE A 80 -11.56 -2.01 -0.62
CA PHE A 80 -11.61 -0.58 -0.90
C PHE A 80 -12.44 -0.15 -2.12
N PRO A 81 -12.85 -1.01 -3.08
CA PRO A 81 -13.80 -0.61 -4.13
C PRO A 81 -15.09 0.01 -3.56
N THR A 82 -15.48 -0.40 -2.35
CA THR A 82 -16.63 0.15 -1.60
C THR A 82 -16.56 1.66 -1.32
N LEU A 83 -15.39 2.31 -1.45
CA LEU A 83 -15.26 3.77 -1.30
C LEU A 83 -16.09 4.55 -2.34
N GLY A 84 -16.26 4.00 -3.55
CA GLY A 84 -17.04 4.64 -4.62
C GLY A 84 -18.54 4.35 -4.56
N GLU A 85 -19.00 3.53 -3.62
CA GLU A 85 -20.40 3.17 -3.51
C GLU A 85 -21.27 4.29 -2.91
N PRO A 86 -22.57 4.36 -3.26
CA PRO A 86 -23.49 5.30 -2.65
C PRO A 86 -23.57 5.12 -1.13
N ALA A 87 -23.53 6.24 -0.40
CA ALA A 87 -23.62 6.24 1.05
C ALA A 87 -24.55 7.35 1.54
N GLU A 88 -24.87 7.34 2.85
CA GLU A 88 -25.74 8.36 3.46
C GLU A 88 -25.09 9.77 3.50
N GLY A 89 -23.77 9.86 3.27
CA GLY A 89 -22.98 11.10 3.29
C GLY A 89 -22.64 11.69 1.92
N GLU A 90 -21.72 12.64 1.91
CA GLU A 90 -21.18 13.20 0.66
C GLU A 90 -20.37 12.13 -0.09
N PRO A 91 -20.66 11.88 -1.38
CA PRO A 91 -19.96 10.87 -2.16
C PRO A 91 -18.44 11.07 -2.12
N VAL A 92 -17.72 9.97 -1.98
CA VAL A 92 -16.26 9.97 -2.10
C VAL A 92 -15.94 9.61 -3.55
N PRO A 93 -15.29 10.51 -4.31
CA PRO A 93 -14.87 10.18 -5.67
C PRO A 93 -13.80 9.09 -5.59
N ALA A 94 -14.08 7.92 -6.15
CA ALA A 94 -13.15 6.81 -6.24
C ALA A 94 -13.20 6.19 -7.64
N GLU A 95 -12.03 5.78 -8.12
CA GLU A 95 -11.83 5.10 -9.40
C GLU A 95 -11.13 3.77 -9.08
N VAL A 96 -11.62 2.66 -9.65
CA VAL A 96 -11.06 1.33 -9.43
C VAL A 96 -10.33 0.87 -10.68
N ILE A 97 -9.11 0.37 -10.50
CA ILE A 97 -8.31 -0.28 -11.54
C ILE A 97 -8.29 -1.77 -11.22
N ASP A 98 -9.14 -2.55 -11.91
CA ASP A 98 -9.34 -3.99 -11.67
C ASP A 98 -8.27 -4.88 -12.34
N ASP A 99 -7.61 -4.38 -13.39
CA ASP A 99 -6.57 -5.08 -14.14
C ASP A 99 -5.31 -4.22 -14.22
N PRO A 100 -4.53 -4.16 -13.12
CA PRO A 100 -3.43 -3.22 -13.01
C PRO A 100 -2.24 -3.65 -13.87
N GLN A 101 -1.92 -2.80 -14.84
CA GLN A 101 -0.77 -3.00 -15.72
C GLN A 101 0.35 -2.01 -15.41
N ILE A 102 1.60 -2.43 -15.56
CA ILE A 102 2.81 -1.65 -15.36
C ILE A 102 3.75 -1.82 -16.55
N THR A 103 4.60 -0.84 -16.79
CA THR A 103 5.67 -1.01 -17.78
C THR A 103 6.78 -1.91 -17.23
N ALA A 104 7.42 -2.69 -18.10
CA ALA A 104 8.55 -3.56 -17.73
C ALA A 104 9.74 -2.76 -17.17
N THR A 105 9.84 -1.48 -17.54
CA THR A 105 10.89 -0.54 -17.12
C THR A 105 10.74 -0.02 -15.69
N THR A 106 9.62 -0.30 -15.02
CA THR A 106 9.46 0.01 -13.58
C THR A 106 10.35 -0.86 -12.70
N LEU A 107 10.75 -2.02 -13.21
CA LEU A 107 11.68 -2.95 -12.59
C LEU A 107 13.08 -2.74 -13.17
N ASP A 108 14.05 -2.47 -12.30
CA ASP A 108 15.45 -2.51 -12.70
C ASP A 108 15.90 -3.97 -12.94
N PRO A 109 17.03 -4.19 -13.65
CA PRO A 109 17.51 -5.54 -13.97
C PRO A 109 17.65 -6.49 -12.76
N ARG A 110 18.01 -5.97 -11.58
CA ARG A 110 18.12 -6.78 -10.37
C ARG A 110 16.75 -7.21 -9.87
N SER A 111 15.78 -6.30 -9.90
CA SER A 111 14.40 -6.58 -9.53
C SER A 111 13.77 -7.61 -10.46
N TRP A 112 14.09 -7.59 -11.75
CA TRP A 112 13.66 -8.64 -12.70
C TRP A 112 14.15 -10.03 -12.30
N CYS A 113 15.44 -10.17 -11.98
CA CYS A 113 16.00 -11.43 -11.50
C CYS A 113 15.32 -11.89 -10.20
N ALA A 114 15.15 -10.98 -9.24
CA ALA A 114 14.50 -11.29 -7.96
C ALA A 114 13.03 -11.71 -8.12
N LEU A 115 12.28 -11.01 -8.99
CA LEU A 115 10.87 -11.30 -9.28
C LEU A 115 10.67 -12.71 -9.86
N LEU A 116 11.63 -13.15 -10.69
CA LEU A 116 11.59 -14.44 -11.39
C LEU A 116 12.30 -15.57 -10.64
N ASP A 117 12.75 -15.32 -9.40
CA ASP A 117 13.56 -16.25 -8.59
C ASP A 117 14.83 -16.75 -9.31
N LEU A 118 15.48 -15.82 -10.03
CA LEU A 118 16.71 -16.08 -10.77
C LEU A 118 17.92 -15.46 -10.05
N SER A 119 19.00 -16.22 -9.97
CA SER A 119 20.31 -15.66 -9.60
C SER A 119 20.88 -14.87 -10.78
N PRO A 120 21.31 -13.61 -10.61
CA PRO A 120 22.00 -12.84 -11.66
C PRO A 120 23.27 -13.51 -12.20
N GLU A 121 23.89 -14.39 -11.40
CA GLU A 121 25.09 -15.14 -11.77
C GLU A 121 24.77 -16.41 -12.58
N SER A 122 23.49 -16.80 -12.68
CA SER A 122 23.08 -17.93 -13.51
C SER A 122 23.03 -17.53 -14.98
N GLY A 123 23.17 -18.49 -15.91
CA GLY A 123 23.08 -18.20 -17.34
C GLY A 123 21.74 -17.56 -17.73
N ALA A 124 20.62 -18.09 -17.20
CA ALA A 124 19.29 -17.52 -17.43
C ALA A 124 19.12 -16.14 -16.78
N GLY A 125 19.59 -15.96 -15.54
CA GLY A 125 19.50 -14.68 -14.84
C GLY A 125 20.36 -13.58 -15.48
N GLY A 126 21.56 -13.90 -15.95
CA GLY A 126 22.39 -12.96 -16.69
C GLY A 126 21.75 -12.52 -18.01
N LEU A 127 21.06 -13.43 -18.70
CA LEU A 127 20.30 -13.12 -19.92
C LEU A 127 19.11 -12.21 -19.64
N VAL A 128 18.30 -12.51 -18.62
CA VAL A 128 17.18 -11.66 -18.20
C VAL A 128 17.67 -10.28 -17.76
N TRP A 129 18.76 -10.23 -16.99
CA TRP A 129 19.37 -8.98 -16.54
C TRP A 129 19.75 -8.09 -17.73
N GLN A 130 20.47 -8.65 -18.70
CA GLN A 130 20.91 -7.89 -19.87
C GLN A 130 19.72 -7.43 -20.72
N ALA A 131 18.75 -8.32 -20.96
CA ALA A 131 17.54 -7.97 -21.69
C ALA A 131 16.75 -6.85 -21.01
N ALA A 132 16.57 -6.91 -19.67
CA ALA A 132 15.90 -5.87 -18.90
C ALA A 132 16.65 -4.52 -18.86
N GLN A 133 17.96 -4.54 -19.12
CA GLN A 133 18.78 -3.32 -19.19
C GLN A 133 18.64 -2.62 -20.54
N ASP A 134 18.53 -3.39 -21.62
CA ASP A 134 18.59 -2.87 -22.99
C ASP A 134 17.19 -2.67 -23.60
N GLU A 135 16.18 -3.42 -23.14
CA GLU A 135 14.85 -3.47 -23.72
C GLU A 135 13.76 -2.96 -22.77
N SER A 136 12.64 -2.52 -23.35
CA SER A 136 11.53 -1.89 -22.60
C SER A 136 10.23 -2.70 -22.56
N THR A 137 10.18 -3.81 -23.29
CA THR A 137 9.00 -4.69 -23.37
C THR A 137 9.41 -6.15 -23.20
N LEU A 138 8.51 -6.99 -22.66
CA LEU A 138 8.75 -8.43 -22.54
C LEU A 138 9.01 -9.10 -23.89
N SER A 139 8.33 -8.64 -24.94
CA SER A 139 8.51 -9.14 -26.31
C SER A 139 9.91 -8.85 -26.84
N ASP A 140 10.42 -7.64 -26.65
CA ASP A 140 11.77 -7.26 -27.07
C ASP A 140 12.84 -7.97 -26.22
N MET A 141 12.60 -8.10 -24.91
CA MET A 141 13.48 -8.87 -24.02
C MET A 141 13.62 -10.33 -24.48
N ARG A 142 12.50 -10.98 -24.84
CA ARG A 142 12.51 -12.35 -25.39
C ARG A 142 13.28 -12.43 -26.71
N ALA A 143 13.01 -11.51 -27.64
CA ALA A 143 13.70 -11.46 -28.92
C ALA A 143 15.23 -11.28 -28.76
N ALA A 144 15.65 -10.41 -27.84
CA ALA A 144 17.06 -10.19 -27.51
C ALA A 144 17.73 -11.46 -26.97
N ILE A 145 17.06 -12.19 -26.07
CA ILE A 145 17.56 -13.44 -25.50
C ILE A 145 17.68 -14.53 -26.56
N GLU A 146 16.66 -14.72 -27.39
CA GLU A 146 16.66 -15.72 -28.46
C GLU A 146 17.76 -15.48 -29.49
N GLY A 147 17.99 -14.21 -29.85
CA GLY A 147 19.02 -13.76 -30.77
C GLY A 147 20.46 -13.80 -30.23
N SER A 148 20.65 -14.04 -28.93
CA SER A 148 21.99 -14.08 -28.32
C SER A 148 22.79 -15.36 -28.66
N ASP A 149 24.11 -15.30 -28.53
CA ASP A 149 25.02 -16.45 -28.71
C ASP A 149 25.13 -17.34 -27.46
N ALA A 150 24.28 -17.13 -26.45
CA ALA A 150 24.31 -17.89 -25.20
C ALA A 150 23.89 -19.36 -25.38
N PRO A 151 24.28 -20.26 -24.46
CA PRO A 151 23.89 -21.67 -24.52
C PRO A 151 22.37 -21.83 -24.64
N GLY A 152 21.93 -22.74 -25.52
CA GLY A 152 20.50 -22.93 -25.80
C GLY A 152 19.66 -23.37 -24.59
N VAL A 153 20.28 -23.94 -23.56
CA VAL A 153 19.60 -24.28 -22.29
C VAL A 153 19.27 -23.00 -21.51
N ASP A 154 20.22 -22.08 -21.39
CA ASP A 154 20.06 -20.82 -20.65
C ASP A 154 19.05 -19.90 -21.33
N ARG A 155 19.09 -19.80 -22.67
CA ARG A 155 18.10 -19.06 -23.46
C ARG A 155 16.69 -19.58 -23.22
N ARG A 156 16.47 -20.89 -23.32
CA ARG A 156 15.15 -21.50 -23.08
C ARG A 156 14.67 -21.28 -21.65
N ALA A 157 15.55 -21.41 -20.67
CA ALA A 157 15.19 -21.15 -19.28
C ALA A 157 14.76 -19.68 -19.09
N ALA A 158 15.56 -18.73 -19.58
CA ALA A 158 15.23 -17.30 -19.47
C ALA A 158 13.92 -16.94 -20.17
N VAL A 159 13.69 -17.44 -21.40
CA VAL A 159 12.42 -17.24 -22.13
C VAL A 159 11.23 -17.82 -21.36
N ASN A 160 11.35 -19.03 -20.80
CA ASN A 160 10.27 -19.62 -20.00
C ASN A 160 9.90 -18.76 -18.77
N HIS A 161 10.88 -18.12 -18.13
CA HIS A 161 10.61 -17.20 -17.01
C HIS A 161 9.93 -15.91 -17.49
N LEU A 162 10.32 -15.37 -18.65
CA LEU A 162 9.62 -14.21 -19.22
C LEU A 162 8.20 -14.56 -19.68
N ASP A 163 7.97 -15.76 -20.20
CA ASP A 163 6.63 -16.23 -20.56
C ASP A 163 5.74 -16.43 -19.32
N LEU A 164 6.33 -16.86 -18.19
CA LEU A 164 5.62 -16.86 -16.90
C LEU A 164 5.24 -15.44 -16.48
N ALA A 165 6.15 -14.46 -16.58
CA ALA A 165 5.83 -13.06 -16.27
C ALA A 165 4.75 -12.48 -17.19
N ASP A 166 4.82 -12.79 -18.49
CA ASP A 166 3.83 -12.38 -19.50
C ASP A 166 2.44 -12.97 -19.17
N SER A 167 2.40 -14.23 -18.68
CA SER A 167 1.16 -14.90 -18.31
C SER A 167 0.42 -14.26 -17.13
N TRP A 168 1.09 -13.40 -16.35
CA TRP A 168 0.45 -12.66 -15.27
C TRP A 168 -0.44 -11.51 -15.78
N GLY A 169 -0.29 -11.07 -17.03
CA GLY A 169 -1.11 -10.01 -17.63
C GLY A 169 -0.84 -8.59 -17.12
N ILE A 170 0.12 -8.42 -16.20
CA ILE A 170 0.41 -7.14 -15.55
C ILE A 170 1.43 -6.27 -16.30
N PHE A 171 2.05 -6.74 -17.38
CA PHE A 171 3.07 -5.98 -18.09
C PHE A 171 2.54 -5.45 -19.42
N ASP A 172 2.44 -4.14 -19.54
CA ASP A 172 2.00 -3.47 -20.76
C ASP A 172 2.87 -2.20 -21.01
N PRO A 173 3.29 -1.92 -22.27
CA PRO A 173 4.03 -0.70 -22.60
C PRO A 173 3.27 0.59 -22.29
N GLU A 174 1.94 0.53 -22.25
CA GLU A 174 1.01 1.61 -21.89
C GLU A 174 0.39 1.40 -20.51
N GLY A 175 1.04 0.63 -19.63
CA GLY A 175 0.59 0.43 -18.24
C GLY A 175 0.39 1.72 -17.45
N MET A 176 -0.24 1.61 -16.28
CA MET A 176 -0.70 2.72 -15.44
C MET A 176 0.27 3.89 -15.41
N ASP A 177 -0.22 5.05 -15.84
CA ASP A 177 0.58 6.26 -15.92
C ASP A 177 0.37 7.17 -14.69
N ALA A 178 1.24 8.17 -14.58
CA ALA A 178 1.17 9.12 -13.48
C ALA A 178 -0.12 9.94 -13.45
N ARG A 179 -0.82 10.13 -14.58
CA ARG A 179 -2.05 10.92 -14.63
C ARG A 179 -3.23 10.14 -14.08
N GLU A 180 -3.31 8.85 -14.40
CA GLU A 180 -4.30 7.92 -13.84
C GLU A 180 -4.13 7.82 -12.31
N LEU A 181 -2.90 7.61 -11.84
CA LEU A 181 -2.58 7.57 -10.41
C LEU A 181 -2.59 8.95 -9.72
N GLY A 182 -2.55 10.03 -10.50
CA GLY A 182 -2.48 11.42 -10.04
C GLY A 182 -3.83 12.13 -9.96
N SER A 183 -4.92 11.35 -10.03
CA SER A 183 -6.30 11.83 -9.90
C SER A 183 -6.55 12.47 -8.53
N GLY A 184 -7.56 13.33 -8.44
CA GLY A 184 -8.04 13.83 -7.14
C GLY A 184 -9.04 12.86 -6.48
N ALA A 185 -9.59 11.93 -7.26
CA ALA A 185 -10.34 10.81 -6.73
C ALA A 185 -9.40 9.81 -6.04
N VAL A 186 -9.93 8.98 -5.15
CA VAL A 186 -9.19 7.82 -4.64
C VAL A 186 -9.02 6.81 -5.77
N THR A 187 -7.80 6.62 -6.23
CA THR A 187 -7.47 5.54 -7.16
C THR A 187 -7.24 4.26 -6.36
N VAL A 188 -8.18 3.32 -6.43
CA VAL A 188 -8.06 1.99 -5.82
C VAL A 188 -7.50 1.05 -6.88
N VAL A 189 -6.27 0.59 -6.67
CA VAL A 189 -5.64 -0.42 -7.51
C VAL A 189 -5.91 -1.78 -6.89
N ASP A 190 -6.82 -2.53 -7.49
CA ASP A 190 -7.14 -3.88 -7.03
C ASP A 190 -6.02 -4.83 -7.45
N VAL A 191 -5.33 -5.39 -6.46
CA VAL A 191 -4.32 -6.42 -6.67
C VAL A 191 -4.74 -7.74 -6.00
N SER A 192 -6.00 -7.82 -5.57
CA SER A 192 -6.58 -9.03 -5.04
C SER A 192 -6.66 -10.10 -6.12
N GLY A 193 -6.45 -11.36 -5.74
CA GLY A 193 -6.41 -12.47 -6.70
C GLY A 193 -5.09 -12.62 -7.47
N LEU A 194 -4.19 -11.63 -7.45
CA LEU A 194 -2.83 -11.79 -7.97
C LEU A 194 -1.98 -12.63 -7.01
N ASP A 195 -1.11 -13.47 -7.58
CA ASP A 195 -0.07 -14.17 -6.84
C ASP A 195 0.97 -13.18 -6.27
N SER A 196 1.75 -13.63 -5.29
CA SER A 196 2.71 -12.79 -4.56
C SER A 196 3.67 -12.01 -5.48
N ALA A 197 4.19 -12.66 -6.53
CA ALA A 197 5.14 -12.05 -7.47
C ALA A 197 4.51 -10.91 -8.29
N PRO A 198 3.43 -11.13 -9.08
CA PRO A 198 2.80 -10.05 -9.83
C PRO A 198 2.23 -8.95 -8.92
N MET A 199 1.64 -9.30 -7.77
CA MET A 199 1.17 -8.33 -6.79
C MET A 199 2.30 -7.40 -6.31
N ASN A 200 3.49 -7.95 -6.01
CA ASN A 200 4.67 -7.17 -5.64
C ASN A 200 5.18 -6.29 -6.79
N ALA A 201 5.15 -6.79 -8.03
CA ALA A 201 5.58 -6.03 -9.20
C ALA A 201 4.66 -4.82 -9.43
N VAL A 202 3.34 -4.98 -9.29
CA VAL A 202 2.38 -3.87 -9.41
C VAL A 202 2.66 -2.78 -8.38
N VAL A 203 2.81 -3.13 -7.09
CA VAL A 203 3.13 -2.14 -6.04
C VAL A 203 4.47 -1.45 -6.28
N ARG A 204 5.49 -2.19 -6.75
CA ARG A 204 6.77 -1.63 -7.19
C ARG A 204 6.57 -0.59 -8.31
N GLY A 205 5.70 -0.89 -9.28
CA GLY A 205 5.34 0.00 -10.38
C GLY A 205 4.62 1.27 -9.94
N ILE A 206 3.59 1.15 -9.10
CA ILE A 206 2.85 2.29 -8.53
C ILE A 206 3.82 3.24 -7.80
N GLY A 207 4.67 2.68 -6.92
CA GLY A 207 5.63 3.46 -6.15
C GLY A 207 6.65 4.20 -7.04
N GLU A 208 7.20 3.53 -8.05
CA GLU A 208 8.13 4.17 -9.01
C GLU A 208 7.42 5.28 -9.81
N ALA A 209 6.22 4.99 -10.33
CA ALA A 209 5.46 5.92 -11.17
C ALA A 209 5.16 7.21 -10.40
N LEU A 210 4.63 7.11 -9.19
CA LEU A 210 4.32 8.26 -8.33
C LEU A 210 5.58 9.04 -7.95
N TYR A 211 6.65 8.35 -7.55
CA TYR A 211 7.91 9.00 -7.18
C TYR A 211 8.54 9.75 -8.36
N ARG A 212 8.63 9.10 -9.53
CA ARG A 212 9.18 9.71 -10.74
C ARG A 212 8.32 10.86 -11.23
N ALA A 213 7.01 10.72 -11.19
CA ALA A 213 6.09 11.79 -11.58
C ALA A 213 6.33 13.06 -10.76
N ARG A 214 6.58 12.93 -9.45
CA ARG A 214 6.87 14.06 -8.59
C ARG A 214 8.27 14.64 -8.78
N VAL A 215 9.29 13.80 -8.96
CA VAL A 215 10.65 14.27 -9.29
C VAL A 215 10.68 15.03 -10.63
N ASN A 216 9.89 14.58 -11.61
CA ASN A 216 9.83 15.17 -12.94
C ASN A 216 8.75 16.26 -13.07
N GLU A 217 8.04 16.60 -11.98
CA GLU A 217 6.94 17.58 -11.97
C GLU A 217 5.82 17.26 -12.98
N ALA A 218 5.60 15.97 -13.29
CA ALA A 218 4.62 15.50 -14.27
C ALA A 218 3.18 15.52 -13.75
N ILE A 219 3.00 15.55 -12.42
CA ILE A 219 1.70 15.68 -11.76
C ILE A 219 1.70 16.87 -10.79
N PRO A 220 0.61 17.66 -10.75
CA PRO A 220 0.52 18.83 -9.89
C PRO A 220 0.16 18.51 -8.43
N ARG A 221 -0.41 17.32 -8.18
CA ARG A 221 -0.87 16.88 -6.86
C ARG A 221 0.21 16.09 -6.12
N LEU A 222 0.16 16.12 -4.79
CA LEU A 222 1.03 15.35 -3.90
C LEU A 222 0.43 13.94 -3.67
N PRO A 223 1.09 12.85 -4.12
CA PRO A 223 0.55 11.52 -3.98
C PRO A 223 0.57 11.04 -2.53
N TRP A 224 -0.47 10.29 -2.17
CA TRP A 224 -0.55 9.51 -0.94
C TRP A 224 -0.74 8.05 -1.31
N LEU A 225 0.36 7.30 -1.34
CA LEU A 225 0.32 5.86 -1.57
C LEU A 225 -0.05 5.15 -0.27
N MET A 226 -1.19 4.48 -0.26
CA MET A 226 -1.73 3.71 0.85
C MET A 226 -1.64 2.23 0.52
N ILE A 227 -1.12 1.43 1.44
CA ILE A 227 -0.92 0.00 1.23
C ILE A 227 -1.49 -0.75 2.42
N ASP A 228 -2.51 -1.57 2.17
CA ASP A 228 -2.99 -2.53 3.17
C ASP A 228 -2.14 -3.81 3.15
N GLU A 229 -2.10 -4.50 4.29
CA GLU A 229 -1.23 -5.66 4.52
C GLU A 229 0.24 -5.45 4.11
N ALA A 230 0.77 -4.25 4.32
CA ALA A 230 2.07 -3.77 3.83
C ALA A 230 3.25 -4.76 3.96
N HIS A 231 3.28 -5.59 5.01
CA HIS A 231 4.30 -6.63 5.20
C HIS A 231 4.48 -7.62 4.03
N THR A 232 3.49 -7.79 3.16
CA THR A 232 3.59 -8.64 1.95
C THR A 232 4.53 -8.05 0.89
N PHE A 233 4.80 -6.74 0.96
CA PHE A 233 5.59 -6.00 -0.02
C PHE A 233 7.02 -5.70 0.43
N PHE A 234 7.32 -5.83 1.73
CA PHE A 234 8.66 -5.70 2.32
C PHE A 234 9.47 -7.01 2.29
N GLN A 235 8.99 -8.03 1.56
CA GLN A 235 9.67 -9.31 1.38
C GLN A 235 9.87 -9.65 -0.10
N GLY A 236 9.58 -8.70 -0.99
CA GLY A 236 9.64 -8.87 -2.44
C GLY A 236 10.14 -7.62 -3.14
N VAL A 237 9.92 -7.53 -4.45
CA VAL A 237 10.44 -6.43 -5.26
C VAL A 237 9.79 -5.07 -4.97
N GLY A 238 8.67 -5.05 -4.24
CA GLY A 238 8.01 -3.82 -3.80
C GLY A 238 8.87 -2.97 -2.87
N GLU A 239 9.66 -3.62 -2.00
CA GLU A 239 10.42 -2.98 -0.91
C GLU A 239 11.26 -1.80 -1.39
N ALA A 240 11.97 -1.95 -2.50
CA ALA A 240 12.88 -0.93 -3.01
C ALA A 240 12.17 0.41 -3.33
N ALA A 241 10.95 0.36 -3.88
CA ALA A 241 10.16 1.58 -4.12
C ALA A 241 9.65 2.18 -2.81
N LEU A 242 9.15 1.34 -1.90
CA LEU A 242 8.61 1.79 -0.62
C LEU A 242 9.69 2.46 0.24
N GLU A 243 10.88 1.87 0.34
CA GLU A 243 12.02 2.46 1.04
C GLU A 243 12.51 3.75 0.37
N THR A 244 12.46 3.83 -0.96
CA THR A 244 12.76 5.08 -1.68
C THR A 244 11.79 6.18 -1.28
N ILE A 245 10.48 5.89 -1.19
CA ILE A 245 9.48 6.86 -0.75
C ILE A 245 9.68 7.21 0.73
N LEU A 246 9.92 6.24 1.61
CA LEU A 246 10.18 6.48 3.04
C LEU A 246 11.38 7.40 3.28
N THR A 247 12.48 7.17 2.56
CA THR A 247 13.75 7.88 2.80
C THR A 247 13.91 9.16 1.98
N ARG A 248 13.26 9.25 0.82
CA ARG A 248 13.45 10.34 -0.14
C ARG A 248 12.15 10.98 -0.62
N GLY A 249 10.98 10.46 -0.27
CA GLY A 249 9.67 10.95 -0.72
C GLY A 249 9.29 12.34 -0.19
N ARG A 250 9.88 12.76 0.94
CA ARG A 250 9.60 14.07 1.53
C ARG A 250 9.93 15.26 0.62
N ALA A 251 11.07 15.21 -0.09
CA ALA A 251 11.50 16.29 -0.97
C ALA A 251 10.61 16.44 -2.24
N PRO A 252 10.29 15.36 -2.99
CA PRO A 252 9.35 15.43 -4.11
C PRO A 252 7.88 15.54 -3.67
N GLY A 253 7.57 15.28 -2.40
CA GLY A 253 6.21 15.39 -1.85
C GLY A 253 5.35 14.15 -2.16
N VAL A 254 5.88 12.97 -1.85
CA VAL A 254 5.19 11.69 -1.96
C VAL A 254 5.03 11.12 -0.55
N SER A 255 3.79 10.97 -0.11
CA SER A 255 3.43 10.38 1.16
C SER A 255 3.24 8.87 1.03
N LEU A 256 3.51 8.15 2.11
CA LEU A 256 3.29 6.71 2.21
C LEU A 256 2.52 6.37 3.48
N VAL A 257 1.50 5.53 3.36
CA VAL A 257 0.73 4.99 4.48
C VAL A 257 0.78 3.48 4.42
N LEU A 258 1.37 2.86 5.43
CA LEU A 258 1.53 1.43 5.53
C LEU A 258 0.62 0.88 6.60
N ALA A 259 -0.36 0.05 6.24
CA ALA A 259 -1.18 -0.66 7.19
C ALA A 259 -0.71 -2.12 7.30
N THR A 260 -0.38 -2.59 8.51
CA THR A 260 0.10 -3.96 8.71
C THR A 260 -0.25 -4.50 10.09
N GLN A 261 -0.50 -5.81 10.16
CA GLN A 261 -0.63 -6.51 11.44
C GLN A 261 0.69 -7.02 12.01
N ARG A 262 1.77 -6.95 11.23
CA ARG A 262 3.10 -7.47 11.57
C ARG A 262 4.12 -6.35 11.37
N PRO A 263 4.21 -5.36 12.29
CA PRO A 263 5.25 -4.35 12.24
C PRO A 263 6.67 -4.95 12.28
N SER A 264 6.86 -6.13 12.89
CA SER A 264 8.13 -6.86 12.84
C SER A 264 8.51 -7.40 11.45
N ALA A 265 7.55 -7.44 10.51
CA ALA A 265 7.76 -7.96 9.16
C ALA A 265 7.87 -6.86 8.09
N VAL A 266 7.82 -5.58 8.48
CA VAL A 266 8.24 -4.46 7.61
C VAL A 266 9.70 -4.09 7.93
N SER A 267 10.35 -3.31 7.07
CA SER A 267 11.76 -2.94 7.29
C SER A 267 11.92 -1.98 8.47
N GLU A 268 13.10 -1.99 9.11
CA GLU A 268 13.44 -1.04 10.19
C GLU A 268 13.33 0.42 9.69
N VAL A 269 13.59 0.64 8.40
CA VAL A 269 13.40 1.94 7.74
C VAL A 269 11.93 2.34 7.77
N ALA A 270 10.99 1.43 7.48
CA ALA A 270 9.56 1.73 7.51
C ALA A 270 9.10 2.19 8.90
N VAL A 271 9.55 1.50 9.96
CA VAL A 271 9.16 1.88 11.33
C VAL A 271 9.83 3.17 11.77
N SER A 272 11.15 3.33 11.53
CA SER A 272 11.92 4.48 12.00
C SER A 272 11.71 5.77 11.21
N GLN A 273 11.29 5.69 9.94
CA GLN A 273 10.96 6.87 9.12
C GLN A 273 9.51 7.30 9.25
N SER A 274 8.67 6.55 9.97
CA SER A 274 7.27 6.91 10.16
C SER A 274 7.15 8.09 11.13
N ASP A 275 6.68 9.23 10.64
CA ASP A 275 6.45 10.42 11.46
C ASP A 275 5.10 10.38 12.18
N ILE A 276 4.17 9.55 11.69
CA ILE A 276 2.89 9.27 12.34
C ILE A 276 2.75 7.75 12.52
N VAL A 277 2.54 7.30 13.76
CA VAL A 277 2.15 5.91 14.04
C VAL A 277 0.74 5.89 14.61
N VAL A 278 -0.17 5.19 13.93
CA VAL A 278 -1.52 4.89 14.42
C VAL A 278 -1.56 3.45 14.89
N SER A 279 -1.47 3.25 16.20
CA SER A 279 -1.47 1.94 16.83
C SER A 279 -2.85 1.58 17.37
N HIS A 280 -3.51 0.63 16.71
CA HIS A 280 -4.63 -0.13 17.27
C HIS A 280 -4.10 -1.13 18.29
N ARG A 281 -4.92 -2.10 18.70
CA ARG A 281 -4.47 -3.14 19.61
C ARG A 281 -3.44 -4.07 18.97
N LEU A 282 -2.25 -4.12 19.54
CA LEU A 282 -1.25 -5.17 19.33
C LEU A 282 -1.22 -6.10 20.53
N THR A 283 -0.88 -7.38 20.30
CA THR A 283 -0.81 -8.38 21.38
C THR A 283 0.45 -9.24 21.31
N SER A 284 1.24 -9.10 20.25
CA SER A 284 2.47 -9.83 20.03
C SER A 284 3.63 -9.03 20.64
N GLU A 285 4.43 -9.69 21.47
CA GLU A 285 5.60 -9.07 22.12
C GLU A 285 6.62 -8.63 21.07
N ALA A 286 6.92 -9.47 20.08
CA ALA A 286 7.83 -9.12 18.99
C ALA A 286 7.37 -7.89 18.18
N ASP A 287 6.05 -7.74 17.97
CA ASP A 287 5.49 -6.59 17.26
C ASP A 287 5.45 -5.32 18.12
N LEU A 288 5.26 -5.48 19.43
CA LEU A 288 5.39 -4.39 20.40
C LEU A 288 6.84 -3.91 20.47
N ASP A 289 7.79 -4.82 20.60
CA ASP A 289 9.22 -4.52 20.67
C ASP A 289 9.72 -3.85 19.39
N ALA A 290 9.30 -4.34 18.22
CA ALA A 290 9.64 -3.73 16.94
C ALA A 290 9.15 -2.27 16.87
N LEU A 291 7.95 -2.00 17.39
CA LEU A 291 7.42 -0.65 17.41
C LEU A 291 8.11 0.23 18.47
N GLU A 292 8.34 -0.30 19.68
CA GLU A 292 9.05 0.37 20.79
C GLU A 292 10.50 0.70 20.44
N ALA A 293 11.19 -0.16 19.70
CA ALA A 293 12.57 0.07 19.26
C ALA A 293 12.72 1.29 18.34
N ALA A 294 11.67 1.61 17.58
CA ALA A 294 11.63 2.78 16.71
C ALA A 294 11.02 4.02 17.40
N GLN A 295 10.51 3.90 18.64
CA GLN A 295 9.87 5.03 19.31
C GLN A 295 10.92 6.04 19.82
N PRO A 296 10.63 7.35 19.70
CA PRO A 296 11.49 8.38 20.26
C PRO A 296 11.60 8.33 21.79
N THR A 297 12.76 8.72 22.30
CA THR A 297 13.11 8.70 23.74
C THR A 297 12.22 9.58 24.63
N TYR A 298 11.42 10.49 24.06
CA TYR A 298 10.50 11.33 24.83
C TYR A 298 9.31 10.54 25.42
N MET A 299 9.09 9.29 24.99
CA MET A 299 8.09 8.42 25.58
C MET A 299 8.53 7.89 26.95
N GLN A 300 7.92 8.41 28.02
CA GLN A 300 8.22 8.01 29.40
C GLN A 300 7.46 6.76 29.88
N THR A 301 6.42 6.34 29.15
CA THR A 301 5.58 5.17 29.49
C THR A 301 5.67 4.18 28.34
N SER A 302 5.73 2.88 28.65
CA SER A 302 5.72 1.83 27.63
C SER A 302 4.47 1.92 26.75
N LEU A 303 4.61 1.52 25.49
CA LEU A 303 3.48 1.53 24.57
C LEU A 303 2.44 0.50 24.99
N ALA A 304 2.91 -0.65 25.49
CA ALA A 304 2.06 -1.73 25.99
C ALA A 304 1.04 -1.28 27.04
N GLU A 305 1.41 -0.36 27.94
CA GLU A 305 0.51 0.18 28.97
C GLU A 305 -0.55 1.14 28.41
N ARG A 306 -0.33 1.69 27.21
CA ARG A 306 -1.22 2.66 26.57
C ARG A 306 -2.10 2.05 25.49
N LEU A 307 -1.80 0.84 25.03
CA LEU A 307 -2.50 0.23 23.92
C LEU A 307 -4.02 0.17 24.15
N PRO A 308 -4.81 0.47 23.11
CA PRO A 308 -6.26 0.43 23.20
C PRO A 308 -6.76 -1.00 23.41
N THR A 309 -7.93 -1.12 24.05
CA THR A 309 -8.53 -2.44 24.34
C THR A 309 -9.69 -2.78 23.41
N SER A 310 -10.41 -1.75 22.95
CA SER A 310 -11.60 -1.85 22.09
C SER A 310 -11.26 -1.61 20.62
N PRO A 311 -11.97 -2.24 19.66
CA PRO A 311 -11.89 -1.87 18.25
C PRO A 311 -12.22 -0.39 18.01
N GLY A 312 -11.50 0.26 17.09
CA GLY A 312 -11.68 1.69 16.77
C GLY A 312 -11.02 2.68 17.73
N GLU A 313 -10.59 2.23 18.92
CA GLU A 313 -9.68 3.00 19.78
C GLU A 313 -8.24 2.87 19.25
N VAL A 314 -7.50 3.98 19.22
CA VAL A 314 -6.10 4.03 18.77
C VAL A 314 -5.23 4.85 19.71
N ILE A 315 -3.95 4.50 19.79
CA ILE A 315 -2.89 5.40 20.20
C ILE A 315 -2.29 5.98 18.94
N VAL A 316 -2.13 7.31 18.92
CA VAL A 316 -1.42 7.98 17.84
C VAL A 316 -0.20 8.67 18.37
N ILE A 317 0.90 8.44 17.68
CA ILE A 317 2.22 8.97 17.97
C ILE A 317 2.54 9.90 16.82
N ASP A 318 2.95 11.11 17.15
CA ASP A 318 3.29 12.15 16.19
C ASP A 318 4.70 12.65 16.53
N ASP A 319 5.67 12.24 15.73
CA ASP A 319 7.08 12.59 15.91
C ASP A 319 7.29 14.09 15.69
N ALA A 320 6.58 14.70 14.73
CA ALA A 320 6.73 16.11 14.42
C ALA A 320 6.36 16.99 15.62
N THR A 321 5.36 16.61 16.41
CA THR A 321 4.96 17.35 17.62
C THR A 321 5.52 16.78 18.92
N GLU A 322 6.27 15.68 18.85
CA GLU A 322 6.74 14.90 20.00
C GLU A 322 5.61 14.50 20.97
N THR A 323 4.44 14.12 20.43
CA THR A 323 3.24 13.83 21.24
C THR A 323 2.72 12.40 21.08
N VAL A 324 1.95 11.99 22.09
CA VAL A 324 1.21 10.72 22.10
C VAL A 324 -0.21 10.97 22.58
N HIS A 325 -1.16 10.51 21.79
CA HIS A 325 -2.58 10.77 22.00
C HIS A 325 -3.39 9.47 21.97
N SER A 326 -4.31 9.32 22.92
CA SER A 326 -5.40 8.37 22.78
C SER A 326 -6.50 9.00 21.94
N ALA A 327 -7.07 8.24 21.01
CA ALA A 327 -8.13 8.71 20.13
C ALA A 327 -9.11 7.58 19.77
N ASN A 328 -10.27 7.97 19.25
CA ASN A 328 -11.21 7.09 18.58
C ASN A 328 -11.26 7.47 17.11
N VAL A 329 -11.14 6.49 16.22
CA VAL A 329 -11.35 6.69 14.78
C VAL A 329 -12.82 7.00 14.53
N ARG A 330 -13.12 8.01 13.71
CA ARG A 330 -14.51 8.34 13.37
C ARG A 330 -15.16 7.20 12.60
N ARG A 331 -16.49 7.23 12.50
CA ARG A 331 -17.18 6.33 11.57
C ARG A 331 -16.85 6.72 10.12
N ARG A 332 -16.65 5.70 9.28
CA ARG A 332 -16.64 5.83 7.83
C ARG A 332 -17.99 6.35 7.35
N GLU A 333 -17.93 7.20 6.35
CA GLU A 333 -19.10 7.72 5.66
C GLU A 333 -19.49 6.83 4.49
N THR A 334 -18.53 6.09 3.95
CA THR A 334 -18.70 5.10 2.88
C THR A 334 -18.85 3.67 3.44
N PRO A 335 -19.47 2.74 2.68
CA PRO A 335 -19.55 1.33 3.07
C PRO A 335 -18.17 0.71 3.30
N HIS A 336 -18.11 -0.33 4.15
CA HIS A 336 -16.89 -1.09 4.39
C HIS A 336 -17.04 -2.54 3.95
N GLY A 337 -16.20 -2.94 2.99
CA GLY A 337 -16.04 -4.34 2.60
C GLY A 337 -15.12 -5.11 3.55
N GLY A 338 -15.08 -6.43 3.37
CA GLY A 338 -14.15 -7.30 4.10
C GLY A 338 -14.66 -7.83 5.44
N ASP A 339 -15.95 -7.71 5.73
CA ASP A 339 -16.56 -8.45 6.84
C ASP A 339 -16.29 -9.95 6.66
N SER A 340 -15.89 -10.61 7.75
CA SER A 340 -15.63 -12.05 7.70
C SER A 340 -16.90 -12.78 7.27
N PRO A 341 -16.84 -13.66 6.26
CA PRO A 341 -18.01 -14.38 5.81
C PRO A 341 -18.55 -15.23 6.97
N ASN A 342 -19.83 -15.06 7.31
CA ASN A 342 -20.48 -15.93 8.28
C ASN A 342 -21.17 -17.07 7.53
N ALA A 343 -21.02 -18.30 8.04
CA ALA A 343 -21.76 -19.44 7.50
C ALA A 343 -23.29 -19.24 7.56
N SER A 344 -23.78 -18.35 8.44
CA SER A 344 -25.19 -17.98 8.52
C SER A 344 -25.69 -17.16 7.33
N ASP A 345 -24.78 -16.52 6.60
CA ASP A 345 -25.11 -15.59 5.51
C ASP A 345 -25.00 -16.30 4.14
N VAL A 346 -24.60 -17.58 4.14
CA VAL A 346 -24.50 -18.43 2.95
C VAL A 346 -25.82 -19.18 2.76
N GLU A 347 -26.60 -18.79 1.77
CA GLU A 347 -27.76 -19.58 1.33
C GLU A 347 -27.28 -20.80 0.54
N ILE A 348 -27.50 -22.00 1.10
CA ILE A 348 -27.23 -23.27 0.41
C ILE A 348 -28.50 -23.68 -0.32
N ASP A 349 -28.47 -23.62 -1.65
CA ASP A 349 -29.52 -24.18 -2.49
C ASP A 349 -29.37 -25.72 -2.53
N GLU A 350 -30.12 -26.42 -1.66
CA GLU A 350 -30.07 -27.89 -1.52
C GLU A 350 -30.54 -28.64 -2.78
N ASP A 351 -31.17 -27.95 -3.75
CA ASP A 351 -31.69 -28.55 -4.98
C ASP A 351 -30.74 -28.41 -6.19
N ARG A 352 -29.54 -27.83 -6.01
CA ARG A 352 -28.52 -27.77 -7.07
C ARG A 352 -27.70 -29.07 -7.09
N PRO A 353 -27.80 -29.93 -8.12
CA PRO A 353 -27.01 -31.15 -8.18
C PRO A 353 -25.52 -30.81 -8.23
N ALA A 354 -24.75 -31.36 -7.30
CA ALA A 354 -23.30 -31.42 -7.38
C ALA A 354 -22.92 -32.27 -8.60
N ASP A 355 -22.09 -31.75 -9.50
CA ASP A 355 -21.78 -32.25 -10.86
C ASP A 355 -22.83 -31.95 -11.94
N ALA A 356 -22.68 -30.78 -12.59
CA ALA A 356 -23.18 -30.53 -13.94
C ALA A 356 -22.12 -29.99 -14.93
N ASP A 357 -20.85 -29.87 -14.51
CA ASP A 357 -19.73 -29.44 -15.37
C ASP A 357 -18.64 -30.52 -15.45
N ARG A 358 -19.01 -31.71 -15.93
CA ARG A 358 -18.06 -32.54 -16.66
C ARG A 358 -18.37 -32.40 -18.14
N PRO A 359 -17.45 -31.88 -18.98
CA PRO A 359 -17.64 -31.98 -20.41
C PRO A 359 -17.62 -33.46 -20.78
N ASP A 360 -18.67 -33.92 -21.46
CA ASP A 360 -18.69 -35.24 -22.08
C ASP A 360 -17.56 -35.27 -23.14
N ASP A 361 -16.55 -36.12 -22.90
CA ASP A 361 -15.61 -36.56 -23.94
C ASP A 361 -16.39 -37.45 -24.93
N ASP A 362 -16.52 -36.98 -26.17
CA ASP A 362 -16.81 -37.81 -27.37
C ASP A 362 -15.93 -37.34 -28.54
#